data_AF-A0A086MI10-F1
#
_entry.id   AF-A0A086MI10-F1
#
_cell.length_a   1.000
_cell.length_b   1.000
_cell.length_c   1.000
_cell.angle_alpha   90.00
_cell.angle_beta   90.00
_cell.angle_gamma   90.00
#
_symmetry.space_group_name_H-M   'P 1'
#
loop_
_entity.id
_entity.type
_entity.pdbx_description
1 polymer ?
#
loop_
_entity_poly.entity_id
_entity_poly.type
_entity_poly.pdbx_seq_one_letter_code
_entity_poly.pdbx_strand_id
1 'polypeptide(L)' 'MGTRARKLIGTVVMLAFIFCYALFAMAVAEGRISEAPKLIQTLAYIVLGLIWIVPLMPLIRWMAKPDKP' A
#
# COMPACT_ATOMS: atom_id res chain seq x y z
N MET A 1 -17.75 18.33 2.40
CA MET A 1 -17.18 17.61 3.56
C MET A 1 -15.96 18.37 4.06
N GLY A 2 -15.97 18.82 5.33
CA GLY A 2 -14.87 19.62 5.89
C GLY A 2 -13.52 18.92 5.80
N THR A 3 -12.46 19.70 5.57
CA THR A 3 -11.07 19.27 5.34
C THR A 3 -10.55 18.28 6.40
N ARG A 4 -11.03 18.40 7.64
CA ARG A 4 -10.65 17.54 8.77
C ARG A 4 -11.10 16.09 8.60
N ALA A 5 -12.33 15.87 8.13
CA ALA A 5 -12.86 14.51 7.90
C ALA A 5 -12.11 13.80 6.77
N ARG A 6 -11.75 14.54 5.71
CA ARG A 6 -11.01 14.00 4.56
C ARG A 6 -9.59 13.54 4.94
N LYS A 7 -8.92 14.29 5.82
CA LYS A 7 -7.62 13.88 6.39
C LYS A 7 -7.75 12.64 7.27
N LEU A 8 -8.75 12.58 8.16
CA LEU A 8 -8.96 11.41 9.02
C LEU A 8 -9.24 10.14 8.20
N ILE A 9 -10.14 10.22 7.22
CA ILE A 9 -10.47 9.09 6.35
C ILE A 9 -9.25 8.67 5.54
N GLY A 10 -8.50 9.61 4.99
CA GLY A 10 -7.27 9.31 4.25
C GLY A 10 -6.23 8.58 5.10
N THR A 11 -6.02 9.01 6.35
CA THR A 11 -5.10 8.35 7.28
C THR A 11 -5.56 6.94 7.62
N VAL A 12 -6.86 6.74 7.90
CA VAL A 12 -7.42 5.42 8.21
C VAL A 12 -7.29 4.47 7.02
N VAL A 13 -7.59 4.94 5.81
CA VAL A 13 -7.45 4.15 4.57
C VAL A 13 -5.98 3.80 4.32
N MET A 14 -5.04 4.74 4.51
CA MET A 14 -3.61 4.46 4.45
C MET A 14 -3.21 3.35 5.42
N LEU A 15 -3.63 3.44 6.68
CA LEU A 15 -3.31 2.45 7.70
C LEU A 15 -3.89 1.07 7.34
N ALA A 16 -5.18 1.01 6.99
CA ALA A 16 -5.83 -0.23 6.58
C ALA A 16 -5.13 -0.86 5.36
N PHE A 17 -4.76 -0.02 4.38
CA PHE A 17 -4.03 -0.47 3.21
C PHE A 17 -2.67 -1.07 3.59
N ILE A 18 -1.89 -0.40 4.45
CA ILE A 18 -0.59 -0.89 4.94
C ILE A 18 -0.76 -2.22 5.68
N PHE A 19 -1.77 -2.36 6.55
CA PHE A 19 -2.02 -3.61 7.29
C PHE A 19 -2.37 -4.77 6.36
N CYS A 20 -3.35 -4.59 5.47
CA CYS A 20 -3.72 -5.61 4.48
C CYS A 20 -2.53 -5.98 3.59
N TYR A 21 -1.75 -4.98 3.18
CA TYR A 21 -0.60 -5.16 2.32
C TYR A 21 0.55 -5.90 3.03
N ALA A 22 0.82 -5.59 4.30
CA ALA A 22 1.84 -6.28 5.10
C ALA A 22 1.48 -7.76 5.31
N LEU A 23 0.22 -8.06 5.60
CA LEU A 23 -0.28 -9.43 5.70
C LEU A 23 -0.15 -10.17 4.36
N PHE A 24 -0.47 -9.50 3.25
CA PHE A 24 -0.30 -10.08 1.92
C PHE A 24 1.18 -10.33 1.59
N ALA A 25 2.07 -9.39 1.93
CA ALA A 25 3.50 -9.55 1.74
C ALA A 25 4.07 -10.70 2.58
N MET A 26 3.60 -10.89 3.82
CA MET A 26 3.96 -12.05 4.65
C MET A 26 3.40 -13.36 4.10
N ALA A 27 2.16 -13.37 3.59
CA ALA A 27 1.57 -14.56 2.98
C ALA A 27 2.29 -14.96 1.68
N VAL A 28 2.66 -14.00 0.85
CA VAL A 28 3.50 -14.23 -0.35
C VAL A 28 4.90 -14.68 0.05
N ALA A 29 5.42 -14.13 1.16
CA ALA A 29 6.69 -14.53 1.71
C ALA A 29 6.69 -16.00 2.15
N GLU A 30 5.77 -16.38 3.02
CA GLU A 30 5.66 -17.74 3.56
C GLU A 30 5.26 -18.76 2.49
N GLY A 31 4.25 -18.45 1.67
CA GLY A 31 3.58 -19.43 0.81
C GLY A 31 4.24 -19.74 -0.53
N ARG A 32 5.26 -18.98 -0.96
CA ARG A 32 5.89 -19.17 -2.30
C ARG A 32 7.42 -19.25 -2.28
N ILE A 33 8.06 -18.90 -1.16
CA ILE A 33 9.52 -18.80 -1.06
C ILE A 33 10.16 -20.10 -0.58
N SER A 34 9.45 -20.90 0.20
CA SER A 34 10.03 -22.14 0.74
C SER A 34 10.32 -23.18 -0.34
N GLU A 35 9.63 -23.14 -1.48
CA GLU A 35 9.72 -24.16 -2.54
C GLU A 35 10.25 -23.65 -3.89
N ALA A 36 10.32 -22.33 -4.13
CA ALA A 36 10.69 -21.76 -5.44
C ALA A 36 12.08 -21.06 -5.44
N PRO A 37 12.73 -20.90 -6.62
CA PRO A 37 14.05 -20.28 -6.71
C PRO A 37 14.08 -18.83 -6.18
N LYS A 38 15.12 -18.49 -5.40
CA LYS A 38 15.39 -17.14 -4.82
C LYS A 38 15.24 -15.96 -5.80
N LEU A 39 15.42 -16.20 -7.10
CA LEU A 39 15.23 -15.17 -8.14
C LEU A 39 13.76 -14.73 -8.26
N ILE A 40 12.82 -15.66 -8.25
CA ILE A 40 11.38 -15.37 -8.35
C ILE A 40 10.89 -14.69 -7.08
N GLN A 41 11.41 -15.13 -5.92
CA GLN A 41 11.19 -14.45 -4.64
C GLN A 41 11.59 -12.97 -4.69
N THR A 42 12.81 -12.69 -5.15
CA THR A 42 13.33 -11.32 -5.23
C THR A 42 12.49 -10.47 -6.18
N LEU A 43 12.15 -11.01 -7.36
CA LEU A 43 11.31 -10.30 -8.33
C LEU A 43 9.90 -10.04 -7.76
N ALA A 44 9.31 -11.02 -7.09
CA ALA A 44 8.00 -10.89 -6.46
C ALA A 44 8.01 -9.81 -5.37
N TYR A 45 9.04 -9.76 -4.53
CA TYR A 45 9.18 -8.68 -3.53
C TYR A 45 9.37 -7.30 -4.15
N ILE A 46 10.16 -7.19 -5.23
CA ILE A 46 10.34 -5.92 -5.94
C ILE A 46 9.01 -5.47 -6.53
N VAL A 47 8.29 -6.38 -7.21
CA VAL A 47 6.98 -6.07 -7.81
C VAL A 47 5.97 -5.72 -6.74
N LEU A 48 5.88 -6.49 -5.65
CA LEU A 48 5.06 -6.14 -4.50
C LEU A 48 5.43 -4.72 -4.02
N GLY A 49 6.69 -4.50 -3.64
CA GLY A 49 7.20 -3.23 -3.16
C GLY A 49 7.10 -2.07 -4.16
N LEU A 50 6.72 -2.30 -5.40
CA LEU A 50 6.38 -1.26 -6.37
C LEU A 50 4.86 -1.11 -6.54
N ILE A 51 4.10 -2.20 -6.45
CA ILE A 51 2.65 -2.21 -6.67
C ILE A 51 1.92 -1.35 -5.64
N TRP A 52 2.41 -1.28 -4.40
CA TRP A 52 1.82 -0.45 -3.35
C TRP A 52 1.96 1.07 -3.59
N ILE A 53 2.86 1.52 -4.48
CA ILE A 53 3.06 2.94 -4.81
C ILE A 53 1.89 3.46 -5.66
N VAL A 54 1.37 2.61 -6.55
CA VAL A 54 0.26 2.92 -7.46
C VAL A 54 -1.00 3.39 -6.72
N PRO A 55 -1.50 2.69 -5.67
CA PRO A 55 -2.63 3.16 -4.89
C PRO A 55 -2.27 4.29 -3.92
N LEU A 56 -1.01 4.40 -3.46
CA LEU A 56 -0.61 5.43 -2.51
C LEU A 56 -0.56 6.83 -3.13
N MET A 57 -0.08 6.97 -4.37
CA MET A 57 -0.01 8.25 -5.09
C MET A 57 -1.35 9.00 -5.20
N PRO A 58 -2.44 8.41 -5.72
CA PRO A 58 -3.73 9.10 -5.81
C PRO A 58 -4.35 9.35 -4.43
N LEU A 59 -4.13 8.46 -3.46
CA LEU A 59 -4.63 8.62 -2.09
C LEU A 59 -3.97 9.81 -1.39
N ILE A 60 -2.63 9.92 -1.44
CA ILE A 60 -1.87 11.05 -0.89
C ILE A 60 -2.24 12.33 -1.63
N ARG A 61 -2.36 12.30 -2.96
CA ARG A 61 -2.78 13.47 -3.76
C ARG A 61 -4.18 13.95 -3.39
N TRP A 62 -5.08 13.04 -3.05
CA TRP A 62 -6.42 13.37 -2.57
C TRP A 62 -6.42 13.96 -1.16
N MET A 63 -5.58 13.45 -0.25
CA MET A 63 -5.38 14.00 1.10
C MET A 63 -4.69 15.37 1.09
N ALA A 64 -3.72 15.56 0.20
CA ALA A 64 -2.93 16.78 0.09
C ALA A 64 -3.62 17.86 -0.75
N LYS A 65 -4.73 17.54 -1.44
CA LYS A 65 -5.46 18.49 -2.26
C LYS A 65 -6.00 19.62 -1.36
N PRO A 66 -5.54 20.87 -1.52
CA PRO A 66 -6.05 21.99 -0.76
C PRO A 66 -7.53 22.19 -1.10
N ASP A 67 -8.37 22.46 -0.10
CA ASP A 67 -9.70 22.98 -0.37
C ASP A 67 -9.54 24.35 -1.03
N LYS A 68 -10.17 24.52 -2.20
CA LYS A 68 -10.14 25.80 -2.92
C LYS A 68 -10.63 26.92 -1.99
N PRO A 69 -9.97 28.10 -2.02
CA PRO A 69 -10.44 29.27 -1.29
C PRO A 69 -11.84 29.70 -1.76
#